data_AF-A0AA95HT95-F1
#
_entry.id   AF-A0AA95HT95-F1
#
_cell.length_a   1.000
_cell.length_b   1.000
_cell.length_c   1.000
_cell.angle_alpha   90.00
_cell.angle_beta   90.00
_cell.angle_gamma   90.00
#
_symmetry.space_group_name_H-M   'P 1'
#
loop_
_entity.id
_entity.type
_entity.pdbx_description
1 polymer ?
#
loop_
_entity_poly.entity_id
_entity_poly.type
_entity_poly.pdbx_seq_one_letter_code
_entity_poly.pdbx_strand_id
1 'polypeptide(L)'
;MDVVQIVFLILLWGIPLVRFIKIYRKLDKEEQSEIKAALKSPLYYLDDGFRHIGMLLMFTGMITWISIIQHIGISLICISWFYGGLTHRCEL
;
A
#
# COMPACT_ATOMS: atom_id res chain seq x y z
N MET A 1 -10.71 -16.27 -15.04
CA MET A 1 -10.96 -14.99 -14.36
C MET A 1 -12.12 -14.34 -15.08
N ASP A 2 -13.20 -14.06 -14.38
CA ASP A 2 -14.43 -13.48 -14.94
C ASP A 2 -14.24 -11.98 -15.23
N VAL A 3 -15.01 -11.41 -16.17
CA VAL A 3 -15.02 -9.97 -16.48
C VAL A 3 -15.32 -9.15 -15.21
N VAL A 4 -16.22 -9.64 -14.36
CA VAL A 4 -16.55 -9.01 -13.08
C VAL A 4 -15.32 -8.93 -12.16
N GLN A 5 -14.53 -10.01 -12.05
CA GLN A 5 -13.31 -10.01 -11.25
C GLN A 5 -12.28 -9.01 -11.77
N ILE A 6 -12.14 -8.89 -13.10
CA ILE A 6 -11.24 -7.92 -13.75
C ILE A 6 -11.65 -6.49 -13.39
N VAL A 7 -12.94 -6.17 -13.47
CA VAL A 7 -13.45 -4.84 -13.10
C VAL A 7 -13.14 -4.52 -11.64
N PHE A 8 -13.34 -5.46 -10.72
CA PHE A 8 -13.00 -5.27 -9.31
C PHE A 8 -11.50 -5.03 -9.10
N LEU A 9 -10.62 -5.75 -9.81
CA LEU A 9 -9.17 -5.53 -9.73
C LEU A 9 -8.76 -4.15 -10.22
N ILE A 10 -9.35 -3.68 -11.33
CA ILE A 10 -9.09 -2.34 -11.87
C ILE A 10 -9.54 -1.28 -10.86
N LEU A 11 -10.69 -1.46 -10.21
CA LEU A 11 -11.17 -0.51 -9.19
C LEU A 11 -10.30 -0.55 -7.92
N LEU A 12 -9.93 -1.75 -7.48
CA LEU A 12 -9.11 -1.98 -6.28
C LEU A 12 -7.78 -1.23 -6.37
N TRP A 13 -7.10 -1.30 -7.52
CA TRP A 13 -5.82 -0.60 -7.74
C TRP A 13 -5.98 0.82 -8.26
N GLY A 14 -6.98 1.05 -9.12
CA GLY A 14 -7.18 2.33 -9.81
C GLY A 14 -7.64 3.44 -8.88
N ILE A 15 -8.57 3.18 -7.95
CA ILE A 15 -9.07 4.21 -7.03
C ILE A 15 -7.97 4.76 -6.13
N PRO A 16 -7.16 3.94 -5.43
CA PRO A 16 -6.04 4.42 -4.62
C PRO A 16 -5.01 5.20 -5.44
N LEU A 17 -4.64 4.71 -6.63
CA LEU A 17 -3.66 5.37 -7.50
C LEU A 17 -4.15 6.74 -7.97
N VAL A 18 -5.39 6.84 -8.45
CA VAL A 18 -5.97 8.11 -8.89
C VAL A 18 -6.07 9.09 -7.73
N ARG A 19 -6.48 8.62 -6.55
CA ARG A 19 -6.57 9.46 -5.35
C ARG A 19 -5.18 9.97 -4.92
N PHE A 20 -4.19 9.09 -4.91
CA PHE A 20 -2.80 9.44 -4.60
C PHE A 20 -2.25 10.49 -5.57
N ILE A 21 -2.39 10.28 -6.88
CA ILE A 21 -1.94 11.24 -7.91
C ILE A 21 -2.66 12.58 -7.75
N LYS A 22 -3.97 12.58 -7.49
CA LYS A 22 -4.75 13.81 -7.31
C LYS A 22 -4.30 14.60 -6.10
N ILE A 23 -3.98 13.94 -4.98
CA ILE A 23 -3.44 14.58 -3.79
C ILE A 23 -2.04 15.10 -4.08
N TYR A 24 -1.16 14.26 -4.63
CA TYR A 24 0.22 14.62 -4.96
C TYR A 24 0.31 15.85 -5.88
N ARG A 25 -0.56 15.94 -6.90
CA ARG A 25 -0.60 17.08 -7.83
C ARG A 25 -1.13 18.38 -7.20
N LYS A 26 -1.83 18.30 -6.06
CA LYS A 26 -2.36 19.47 -5.35
C LYS A 26 -1.36 20.05 -4.35
N LEU A 27 -0.37 19.28 -3.94
CA LEU A 27 0.70 19.72 -3.05
C LEU A 27 1.64 20.69 -3.78
N ASP A 28 2.29 21.56 -3.02
CA ASP A 28 3.28 22.47 -3.58
C ASP A 28 4.58 21.73 -3.97
N LYS A 29 5.56 22.45 -4.52
CA LYS A 29 6.82 21.83 -4.99
C LYS A 29 7.71 21.35 -3.84
N GLU A 30 7.60 21.95 -2.67
CA GLU A 30 8.42 21.63 -1.49
C GLU A 30 7.89 20.34 -0.85
N GLU A 31 6.59 20.27 -0.59
CA GLU A 31 5.88 19.09 -0.11
C GLU A 31 6.04 17.90 -1.07
N GLN A 32 5.95 18.14 -2.39
CA GLN A 32 6.21 17.09 -3.39
C GLN A 32 7.65 16.55 -3.29
N SER A 33 8.63 17.42 -3.03
CA SER A 33 10.03 17.02 -2.87
C SER A 33 10.24 16.20 -1.59
N GLU A 34 9.60 16.59 -0.49
CA GLU A 34 9.64 15.84 0.77
C GLU A 34 9.00 14.46 0.62
N ILE A 35 7.82 14.36 0.01
CA ILE A 35 7.18 13.06 -0.26
C ILE A 35 8.07 12.21 -1.16
N LYS A 36 8.70 12.80 -2.17
CA LYS A 36 9.63 12.07 -3.05
C LYS A 36 10.87 11.59 -2.29
N ALA A 37 11.35 12.35 -1.30
CA ALA A 37 12.44 11.94 -0.43
C ALA A 37 11.98 10.82 0.53
N ALA A 38 10.80 10.92 1.12
CA ALA A 38 10.20 9.90 1.98
C ALA A 38 9.96 8.60 1.20
N LEU A 39 9.42 8.67 -0.02
CA LEU A 39 9.26 7.52 -0.93
C LEU A 39 10.59 6.91 -1.41
N LYS A 40 11.72 7.59 -1.22
CA LYS A 40 13.05 6.97 -1.42
C LYS A 40 13.56 6.28 -0.16
N SER A 41 13.02 6.61 1.00
CA SER A 41 13.38 5.98 2.25
C SER A 41 12.75 4.58 2.34
N PRO A 42 13.55 3.52 2.56
CA PRO A 42 13.02 2.18 2.79
C PRO A 42 12.09 2.11 3.99
N LEU A 43 12.32 2.97 5.00
CA LEU A 43 11.55 3.00 6.24
C LEU A 43 10.11 3.43 6.02
N TYR A 44 9.86 4.34 5.06
CA TYR A 44 8.52 4.79 4.72
C TYR A 44 7.66 3.65 4.15
N TYR A 45 8.27 2.75 3.36
CA TYR A 45 7.58 1.56 2.89
C TYR A 45 7.32 0.56 4.00
N LEU A 46 8.23 0.42 4.97
CA LEU A 46 8.08 -0.53 6.07
C LEU A 46 6.92 -0.17 7.00
N ASP A 47 6.69 1.13 7.23
CA ASP A 47 5.61 1.58 8.09
C ASP A 47 4.26 1.58 7.37
N ASP A 48 4.01 2.54 6.48
CA ASP A 48 2.65 2.76 5.94
C ASP A 48 2.47 2.15 4.53
N GLY A 49 3.54 2.11 3.73
CA GLY A 49 3.52 1.60 2.35
C GLY A 49 3.17 0.12 2.27
N PHE A 50 3.79 -0.72 3.10
CA PHE A 50 3.56 -2.17 3.15
C PHE A 50 2.17 -2.51 3.66
N ARG A 51 1.58 -1.69 4.51
CA ARG A 51 0.19 -1.84 4.93
C ARG A 51 -0.76 -1.68 3.76
N HIS A 52 -0.59 -0.60 3.00
CA HIS A 52 -1.46 -0.26 1.87
C HIS A 52 -1.28 -1.26 0.72
N ILE A 53 -0.03 -1.56 0.35
CA ILE A 53 0.30 -2.54 -0.71
C ILE A 53 -0.11 -3.96 -0.27
N GLY A 54 0.14 -4.32 0.97
CA GLY A 54 -0.22 -5.62 1.53
C GLY A 54 -1.72 -5.88 1.51
N MET A 55 -2.54 -4.87 1.87
CA MET A 55 -4.00 -4.97 1.74
C MET A 55 -4.44 -5.16 0.29
N LEU A 56 -3.89 -4.39 -0.65
CA LEU A 56 -4.21 -4.53 -2.08
C LEU A 56 -3.85 -5.91 -2.62
N LEU A 57 -2.68 -6.45 -2.25
CA LEU A 57 -2.25 -7.79 -2.65
C LEU A 57 -3.10 -8.89 -2.00
N MET A 58 -3.47 -8.76 -0.73
CA MET A 58 -4.36 -9.71 -0.06
C MET A 58 -5.69 -9.84 -0.81
N PHE A 59 -6.34 -8.71 -1.12
CA PHE A 59 -7.60 -8.71 -1.88
C PHE A 59 -7.41 -9.17 -3.32
N THR A 60 -6.28 -8.84 -3.97
CA THR A 60 -5.96 -9.34 -5.31
C THR A 60 -5.86 -10.86 -5.32
N GLY A 61 -5.16 -11.46 -4.35
CA GLY A 61 -5.06 -12.91 -4.21
C GLY A 61 -6.40 -13.57 -3.92
N MET A 62 -7.24 -12.93 -3.09
CA MET A 62 -8.60 -13.40 -2.79
C MET A 62 -9.52 -13.36 -4.02
N ILE A 63 -9.48 -12.29 -4.82
CA ILE A 63 -10.31 -12.13 -6.03
C ILE A 63 -9.86 -13.09 -7.14
N THR A 64 -8.55 -13.29 -7.30
CA THR A 64 -7.95 -14.16 -8.34
C THR A 64 -7.88 -15.63 -7.93
N TRP A 65 -8.14 -15.94 -6.65
CA TRP A 65 -8.03 -17.26 -6.03
C TRP A 65 -6.59 -17.80 -6.06
N ILE A 66 -5.61 -16.89 -6.05
CA ILE A 66 -4.19 -17.20 -6.04
C ILE A 66 -3.67 -17.02 -4.62
N SER A 67 -3.62 -18.13 -3.87
CA SER A 67 -3.20 -18.14 -2.45
C SER A 67 -1.80 -17.56 -2.24
N ILE A 68 -0.89 -17.73 -3.21
CA ILE A 68 0.47 -17.17 -3.13
C ILE A 68 0.42 -15.64 -3.01
N ILE A 69 -0.36 -14.97 -3.86
CA ILE A 69 -0.50 -13.51 -3.84
C ILE A 69 -1.14 -13.05 -2.53
N GLN A 70 -2.13 -13.81 -2.05
CA GLN A 70 -2.81 -13.53 -0.79
C GLN A 70 -1.84 -13.61 0.41
N HIS A 71 -1.01 -14.66 0.48
CA HIS A 71 -0.02 -14.82 1.55
C HIS A 71 1.09 -13.77 1.51
N ILE A 72 1.49 -13.31 0.32
CA ILE A 72 2.40 -12.16 0.18
C ILE A 72 1.74 -10.92 0.79
N GLY A 73 0.48 -10.64 0.46
CA GLY A 73 -0.26 -9.51 1.03
C GLY A 73 -0.36 -9.56 2.55
N ILE A 74 -0.73 -10.73 3.10
CA ILE A 74 -0.83 -10.93 4.56
C ILE A 74 0.54 -10.74 5.24
N SER A 75 1.61 -11.31 4.67
CA SER A 75 2.97 -11.17 5.21
C SER A 75 3.41 -9.71 5.29
N LEU A 76 3.13 -8.91 4.25
CA LEU A 76 3.44 -7.48 4.23
C LEU A 76 2.67 -6.71 5.30
N ILE A 77 1.37 -7.01 5.49
CA ILE A 77 0.56 -6.40 6.56
C ILE A 77 1.14 -6.77 7.94
N CYS A 78 1.49 -8.03 8.16
CA CYS A 78 2.07 -8.48 9.43
C CYS A 78 3.40 -7.79 9.74
N ILE A 79 4.29 -7.66 8.74
CA ILE A 79 5.58 -6.96 8.90
C ILE A 79 5.37 -5.48 9.24
N SER A 80 4.49 -4.80 8.50
CA SER A 80 4.16 -3.40 8.75
C SER A 80 3.53 -3.20 10.13
N TRP A 81 2.61 -4.06 10.54
CA TRP A 81 2.02 -4.00 11.88
C TRP A 81 3.07 -4.18 12.97
N PHE A 82 3.95 -5.16 12.81
CA PHE A 82 5.01 -5.42 13.77
C PHE A 82 5.98 -4.23 13.85
N TYR A 83 6.38 -3.68 12.71
CA TYR A 83 7.26 -2.52 12.64
C TYR A 83 6.59 -1.28 13.25
N GLY A 84 5.40 -0.88 12.79
CA GLY A 84 4.68 0.27 13.32
C GLY A 84 4.37 0.17 14.82
N GLY A 85 4.06 -1.04 15.31
CA GLY A 85 3.86 -1.30 16.73
C GLY A 85 5.15 -1.27 17.59
N LEU A 86 6.32 -1.47 16.98
CA LEU A 86 7.62 -1.25 17.63
C LEU A 86 7.98 0.23 17.63
N THR A 87 7.80 0.93 16.50
CA THR A 87 8.11 2.36 16.37
C THR A 87 7.28 3.20 17.35
N HIS A 88 5.97 2.93 17.47
CA HIS A 88 5.09 3.61 18.43
C HIS A 88 5.42 3.36 19.91
N ARG A 89 6.20 2.31 20.23
CA ARG A 89 6.60 2.00 21.62
C ARG A 89 7.95 2.57 22.03
N CYS A 90 8.77 3.02 21.08
CA CYS A 90 10.06 3.64 21.38
C CYS A 90 9.99 5.17 21.55
N GLU A 91 8.84 5.80 21.26
CA GLU A 91 8.61 7.24 21.43
C GLU A 91 7.85 7.61 22.72
N LEU A 92 7.67 6.66 23.65
CA LEU A 92 7.02 6.83 24.97
C LEU A 92 8.01 6.56 26.11
#